data_AF-A0A8U0IEC5-F1
#
_entry.id   AF-A0A8U0IEC5-F1
#
_cell.length_a   1.000
_cell.length_b   1.000
_cell.length_c   1.000
_cell.angle_alpha   90.00
_cell.angle_beta   90.00
_cell.angle_gamma   90.00
#
_symmetry.space_group_name_H-M   'P 1'
#
loop_
_entity.id
_entity.type
_entity.pdbx_description
1 polymer ?
#
loop_
_entity_poly.entity_id
_entity_poly.type
_entity_poly.pdbx_seq_one_letter_code
_entity_poly.pdbx_strand_id
1 'polypeptide(L)'
;MVQMIPLFGPVPGGMEMMVILLIAVLLFGANKIPKLARSTGEAMGEFKKGRQEVEEELQEMQEGTTESLNTDSEPVTETDTSTGDAGSE
;
A
#
# COMPACT_ATOMS: atom_id res chain seq x y z
N MET A 1 -25.54 38.63 5.81
CA MET A 1 -24.13 39.05 5.68
C MET A 1 -23.26 38.10 6.52
N VAL A 2 -23.21 36.82 6.13
CA VAL A 2 -22.32 35.81 6.75
C VAL A 2 -21.54 35.20 5.61
N GLN A 3 -20.25 35.54 5.54
CA GLN A 3 -19.31 35.02 4.58
C GLN A 3 -18.98 33.59 5.03
N MET A 4 -19.55 32.58 4.34
CA MET A 4 -19.15 31.18 4.54
C MET A 4 -17.69 31.04 4.12
N ILE A 5 -16.82 30.87 5.10
CA ILE A 5 -15.46 30.38 4.87
C ILE A 5 -15.61 28.92 4.39
N PRO A 6 -15.19 28.56 3.17
CA PRO A 6 -15.21 27.17 2.74
C PRO A 6 -14.38 26.32 3.71
N LEU A 7 -15.04 25.33 4.31
CA LEU A 7 -14.47 24.35 5.26
C LEU A 7 -13.63 23.28 4.55
N PHE A 8 -13.63 23.26 3.22
CA PHE A 8 -12.53 22.71 2.44
C PHE A 8 -11.43 23.77 2.44
N GLY A 9 -10.42 23.58 3.30
CA GLY A 9 -9.28 24.49 3.38
C GLY A 9 -8.64 24.77 2.01
N PRO A 10 -7.75 25.77 1.91
CA PRO A 10 -7.11 26.16 0.67
C PRO A 10 -6.16 25.05 0.22
N VAL A 11 -6.69 23.97 -0.32
CA VAL A 11 -5.91 23.01 -1.09
C VAL A 11 -5.60 23.76 -2.37
N PRO A 12 -4.33 24.15 -2.58
CA PRO A 12 -3.99 24.93 -3.74
C PRO A 12 -4.31 24.09 -4.98
N GLY A 13 -5.03 24.66 -5.93
CA GLY A 13 -5.31 24.00 -7.21
C GLY A 13 -4.00 23.67 -7.94
N GLY A 14 -4.09 22.91 -9.04
CA GLY A 14 -2.90 22.43 -9.77
C GLY A 14 -1.89 23.53 -10.15
N MET A 15 -2.36 24.75 -10.49
CA MET A 15 -1.46 25.88 -10.77
C MET A 15 -0.76 26.41 -9.51
N GLU A 16 -1.48 26.54 -8.39
CA GLU A 16 -0.89 27.05 -7.14
C GLU A 16 0.13 26.05 -6.58
N MET A 17 -0.11 24.74 -6.74
CA MET A 17 0.88 23.70 -6.42
C MET A 17 2.16 23.81 -7.26
N MET A 18 2.06 24.16 -8.54
CA MET A 18 3.24 24.39 -9.38
C MET A 18 4.05 25.62 -8.94
N VAL A 19 3.39 26.69 -8.47
CA VAL A 19 4.07 27.87 -7.92
C VAL A 19 4.80 27.53 -6.62
N ILE A 20 4.15 26.78 -5.72
CA ILE A 20 4.78 26.32 -4.47
C ILE A 20 5.98 25.42 -4.78
N LEU A 21 5.83 24.49 -5.74
CA LEU A 21 6.92 23.63 -6.19
C LEU A 21 8.10 24.44 -6.73
N LEU A 22 7.83 25.49 -7.53
CA LEU A 22 8.86 26.38 -8.06
C LEU A 22 9.61 27.10 -6.93
N ILE A 23 8.91 27.64 -5.94
CA ILE A 23 9.51 28.27 -4.77
C ILE A 23 10.37 27.26 -3.99
N ALA A 24 9.85 26.05 -3.75
CA ALA A 24 10.59 24.99 -3.06
C ALA A 24 11.87 24.61 -3.82
N VAL A 25 11.81 24.53 -5.16
CA VAL A 25 12.98 24.29 -6.02
C VAL A 25 13.98 25.44 -5.94
N LEU A 26 13.55 26.69 -5.81
CA LEU A 26 14.47 27.83 -5.63
C LEU A 26 15.15 27.81 -4.26
N LEU A 27 14.45 27.43 -3.20
CA LEU A 27 15.00 27.36 -1.84
C LEU A 27 15.95 26.17 -1.64
N PHE A 28 15.54 24.97 -2.09
CA PHE A 28 16.28 23.73 -1.85
C PHE A 28 17.19 23.34 -3.02
N GLY A 29 16.86 23.78 -4.23
CA GLY A 29 17.50 23.41 -5.49
C GLY A 29 16.79 22.24 -6.21
N ALA A 30 16.74 22.29 -7.54
CA ALA A 30 16.08 21.29 -8.39
C ALA A 30 16.62 19.86 -8.19
N ASN A 31 17.88 19.73 -7.77
CA ASN A 31 18.53 18.43 -7.55
C ASN A 31 18.33 17.87 -6.13
N LYS A 32 17.89 18.67 -5.15
CA LYS A 32 17.81 18.25 -3.75
C LYS A 32 16.58 17.40 -3.47
N ILE A 33 15.40 17.84 -3.93
CA ILE A 33 14.15 17.08 -3.76
C ILE A 33 14.22 15.68 -4.38
N PRO A 34 14.67 15.49 -5.65
CA PRO A 34 14.79 14.15 -6.23
C PRO A 34 15.83 13.29 -5.52
N LYS A 35 16.95 13.89 -5.07
CA LYS A 35 18.01 13.18 -4.36
C LYS A 35 17.52 12.67 -3.00
N LEU A 36 16.78 13.50 -2.26
CA LEU A 36 16.16 13.12 -0.99
C LEU A 36 15.09 12.03 -1.21
N ALA A 37 14.23 12.19 -2.22
CA ALA A 37 13.23 11.18 -2.54
C ALA A 37 13.87 9.82 -2.88
N ARG A 38 14.98 9.83 -3.63
CA ARG A 38 15.72 8.61 -3.97
C ARG A 38 16.35 7.96 -2.75
N SER A 39 17.10 8.70 -1.92
CA SER A 39 17.72 8.12 -0.71
C SER A 39 16.70 7.63 0.31
N THR A 40 15.60 8.37 0.48
CA THR A 40 14.50 7.96 1.37
C THR A 40 13.77 6.74 0.79
N GLY A 41 13.58 6.68 -0.53
CA GLY A 41 12.96 5.54 -1.20
C GLY A 41 13.80 4.27 -1.11
N GLU A 42 15.11 4.37 -1.31
CA GLU A 42 16.07 3.28 -1.11
C GLU A 42 16.03 2.79 0.34
N ALA A 43 16.09 3.72 1.32
CA ALA A 43 16.00 3.37 2.74
C ALA A 43 14.66 2.70 3.10
N MET A 44 13.53 3.19 2.58
CA MET A 44 12.23 2.57 2.83
C MET A 44 12.10 1.20 2.17
N GLY A 45 12.71 1.01 0.99
CA GLY A 45 12.72 -0.27 0.28
C GLY A 45 13.45 -1.35 1.08
N GLU A 46 14.68 -1.06 1.51
CA GLU A 46 15.46 -1.97 2.36
C GLU A 46 14.78 -2.22 3.71
N PHE A 47 14.17 -1.18 4.30
CA PHE A 47 13.41 -1.32 5.53
C PHE A 47 12.20 -2.26 5.36
N LYS A 48 11.43 -2.12 4.28
CA LYS A 48 10.28 -2.99 3.99
C LYS A 48 10.73 -4.44 3.77
N LYS A 49 11.83 -4.65 3.05
CA LYS A 49 12.38 -5.99 2.82
C LYS A 49 12.80 -6.66 4.12
N GLY A 50 13.58 -5.97 4.96
CA GLY A 50 13.97 -6.49 6.27
C GLY A 50 12.78 -6.73 7.22
N ARG A 51 11.71 -5.92 7.12
CA ARG A 51 10.47 -6.17 7.86
C ARG A 51 9.79 -7.46 7.42
N GLN A 52 9.75 -7.71 6.11
CA GLN A 52 9.13 -8.91 5.54
C GLN A 52 9.92 -10.17 5.89
N GLU A 53 11.25 -10.14 5.80
CA GLU A 53 12.11 -11.26 6.21
C GLU A 53 11.91 -11.60 7.70
N VAL A 54 11.81 -10.60 8.57
CA VAL A 54 11.53 -10.82 10.00
C VAL A 54 10.14 -11.41 10.23
N GLU A 55 9.13 -10.97 9.48
CA GLU A 55 7.78 -11.49 9.60
C GLU A 55 7.68 -12.96 9.13
N GLU A 56 8.37 -13.31 8.03
CA GLU A 56 8.52 -14.68 7.54
C GLU A 56 9.26 -15.56 8.57
N GLU A 57 10.38 -15.09 9.12
CA GLU A 57 11.13 -15.82 10.15
C GLU A 57 10.30 -16.05 11.42
N LEU A 58 9.53 -15.05 11.86
CA LEU A 58 8.62 -15.18 13.00
C LEU A 58 7.49 -16.17 12.74
N GLN A 59 6.99 -16.23 11.50
CA GLN A 59 5.95 -17.18 11.11
C GLN A 59 6.51 -18.62 11.06
N GLU A 60 7.70 -18.83 10.50
CA GLU A 60 8.38 -20.13 10.50
C GLU A 60 8.66 -20.63 11.93
N MET A 61 9.08 -19.75 12.83
CA MET A 61 9.28 -20.08 14.25
C MET A 61 7.98 -20.48 14.96
N GLN A 62 6.84 -19.90 14.54
CA GLN A 62 5.52 -20.17 15.12
C GLN A 62 4.92 -21.47 14.56
N GLU A 63 5.17 -21.79 13.29
CA GLU A 63 4.74 -23.04 12.64
C GLU A 63 5.56 -24.25 13.13
N GLY A 64 6.84 -24.08 13.47
CA GLY A 64 7.69 -25.13 14.07
C GLY A 64 7.28 -25.64 15.46
N THR A 65 6.31 -25.01 16.12
CA THR A 65 5.74 -25.47 17.41
C THR A 65 4.44 -26.28 17.24
N THR A 66 3.84 -26.33 16.05
CA THR A 66 2.52 -26.95 15.82
C THR A 66 2.57 -28.24 14.96
N GLU A 67 3.75 -28.69 14.52
CA GLU A 67 3.88 -29.91 13.69
C GLU A 67 3.88 -31.23 14.49
N SER A 68 3.10 -31.31 15.55
CA SER A 68 2.81 -32.58 16.22
C SER A 68 1.40 -32.56 16.78
N LEU A 69 0.38 -32.45 15.94
CA LEU A 69 -0.98 -32.97 16.18
C LEU A 69 -1.84 -32.88 14.89
N ASN A 70 -2.28 -34.06 14.42
CA ASN A 70 -3.37 -34.37 13.46
C ASN A 70 -2.97 -34.37 11.98
N THR A 71 -2.74 -35.50 11.31
CA THR A 71 -3.68 -36.61 10.96
C THR A 71 -4.93 -36.13 10.23
N ASP A 72 -4.92 -36.40 8.92
CA ASP A 72 -5.99 -37.00 8.12
C ASP A 72 -7.33 -36.26 8.04
N SER A 73 -7.52 -35.54 6.92
CA SER A 73 -8.82 -35.35 6.27
C SER A 73 -8.57 -34.83 4.85
N GLU A 74 -8.46 -35.75 3.89
CA GLU A 74 -8.83 -35.45 2.51
C GLU A 74 -10.34 -35.18 2.46
N PRO A 75 -10.76 -34.22 1.62
CA PRO A 75 -11.96 -34.47 0.84
C PRO A 75 -11.61 -34.40 -0.64
N VAL A 76 -11.46 -35.59 -1.23
CA VAL A 76 -11.90 -35.79 -2.61
C VAL A 76 -13.40 -35.48 -2.67
N THR A 77 -13.85 -34.75 -3.69
CA THR A 77 -14.79 -35.25 -4.72
C THR A 77 -15.22 -34.07 -5.61
N GLU A 78 -15.02 -34.28 -6.91
CA GLU A 78 -15.53 -33.52 -8.04
C GLU A 78 -17.05 -33.27 -7.97
N THR A 79 -17.55 -32.17 -8.52
CA THR A 79 -18.85 -32.12 -9.23
C THR A 79 -18.90 -30.88 -10.11
N ASP A 80 -18.73 -31.12 -11.41
CA ASP A 80 -19.28 -30.34 -12.53
C ASP A 80 -20.67 -29.76 -12.22
N THR A 81 -20.96 -28.55 -12.69
CA THR A 81 -22.18 -28.26 -13.47
C THR A 81 -22.06 -26.88 -14.12
N SER A 82 -21.73 -26.92 -15.42
CA SER A 82 -22.18 -25.96 -16.43
C SER A 82 -23.69 -25.73 -16.37
N THR A 83 -24.16 -24.57 -16.85
CA THR A 83 -25.56 -24.17 -17.19
C THR A 83 -26.04 -23.05 -16.24
N GLY A 84 -26.32 -21.81 -16.65
CA GLY A 84 -26.89 -21.36 -17.92
C GLY A 84 -28.41 -21.23 -17.78
N ASP A 85 -28.93 -20.16 -17.17
CA ASP A 85 -30.36 -19.81 -17.13
C ASP A 85 -30.46 -18.33 -16.70
N ALA A 86 -30.80 -17.34 -17.53
CA ALA A 86 -32.06 -17.05 -18.22
C ALA A 86 -33.26 -16.85 -17.27
N GLY A 87 -33.75 -15.60 -17.16
CA GLY A 87 -35.17 -15.32 -16.91
C GLY A 87 -35.53 -14.56 -15.62
N SER A 88 -36.37 -13.51 -15.81
CA SER A 88 -37.27 -12.81 -14.86
C SER A 88 -36.61 -12.08 -13.67
N GLU A 89 -36.84 -10.80 -13.39
CA GLU A 89 -38.04 -9.95 -13.52
C GLU A 89 -37.71 -8.52 -14.02
#